data_AF-A0A2H6GRK7-F1
#
_entry.id   AF-A0A2H6GRK7-F1
#
_cell.length_a   1.000
_cell.length_b   1.000
_cell.length_c   1.000
_cell.angle_alpha   90.00
_cell.angle_beta   90.00
_cell.angle_gamma   90.00
#
_symmetry.space_group_name_H-M   'P 1'
#
loop_
_entity.id
_entity.type
_entity.pdbx_description
1 polymer ?
#
loop_
_entity_poly.entity_id
_entity_poly.type
_entity_poly.pdbx_seq_one_letter_code
_entity_poly.pdbx_strand_id
1 'polypeptide(L)'
;MSESNDIEYGPTRETKDIADEKKALAALVKELTFEELKDVQKRLSYSVEIKEGEDEKKAMEDFLVGLINGEGNNLNTLEDIRKKIELTKGLET
;
A
#
# COMPACT_ATOMS: atom_id res chain seq x y z
N MET A 1 -46.18 -15.16 4.81
CA MET A 1 -44.94 -14.73 5.47
C MET A 1 -43.83 -15.33 4.65
N SER A 2 -43.09 -14.53 3.89
CA SER A 2 -41.95 -15.02 3.13
C SER A 2 -40.72 -14.37 3.75
N GLU A 3 -39.93 -15.20 4.40
CA GLU A 3 -38.67 -14.85 5.04
C GLU A 3 -37.76 -14.16 4.02
N SER A 4 -37.35 -12.94 4.34
CA SER A 4 -36.27 -12.25 3.65
C SER A 4 -35.01 -13.08 3.86
N ASN A 5 -34.49 -13.70 2.79
CA ASN A 5 -33.10 -14.13 2.77
C ASN A 5 -32.24 -12.86 2.75
N ASP A 6 -31.85 -12.40 3.94
CA ASP A 6 -30.73 -11.50 4.15
C ASP A 6 -29.47 -12.24 3.72
N ILE A 7 -29.14 -12.13 2.43
CA ILE A 7 -27.81 -12.48 1.95
C ILE A 7 -26.92 -11.39 2.52
N GLU A 8 -26.33 -11.67 3.68
CA GLU A 8 -25.27 -10.86 4.26
C GLU A 8 -24.11 -10.88 3.24
N TYR A 9 -24.11 -9.93 2.30
CA TYR A 9 -22.95 -9.59 1.48
C TYR A 9 -21.93 -8.92 2.40
N GLY A 10 -21.45 -9.66 3.38
CA GLY A 10 -20.22 -9.33 4.07
C GLY A 10 -19.08 -9.38 3.05
N PRO A 11 -18.04 -8.55 3.20
CA PRO A 11 -16.83 -8.66 2.39
C PRO A 11 -16.38 -10.12 2.37
N THR A 12 -16.29 -10.72 1.17
CA THR A 12 -15.71 -12.06 0.97
C THR A 12 -14.35 -12.10 1.67
N ARG A 13 -13.96 -13.22 2.31
CA ARG A 13 -12.70 -13.30 3.11
C ARG A 13 -11.50 -12.61 2.43
N GLU A 14 -11.36 -12.81 1.13
CA GLU A 14 -10.34 -12.18 0.27
C GLU A 14 -10.30 -10.65 0.36
N THR A 15 -11.45 -9.97 0.47
CA THR A 15 -11.51 -8.51 0.64
C THR A 15 -11.13 -8.05 2.05
N LYS A 16 -11.28 -8.90 3.08
CA LYS A 16 -10.73 -8.60 4.43
C LYS A 16 -9.21 -8.70 4.42
N ASP A 17 -8.66 -9.77 3.84
CA ASP A 17 -7.21 -9.95 3.73
C ASP A 17 -6.54 -8.80 2.96
N ILE A 18 -7.16 -8.34 1.86
CA ILE A 18 -6.67 -7.17 1.10
C ILE A 18 -6.71 -5.89 1.95
N ALA A 19 -7.79 -5.65 2.69
CA ALA A 19 -7.93 -4.43 3.49
C ALA A 19 -6.92 -4.39 4.66
N ASP A 20 -6.70 -5.53 5.32
CA ASP A 20 -5.70 -5.67 6.38
C ASP A 20 -4.28 -5.49 5.83
N GLU A 21 -3.95 -6.10 4.69
CA GLU A 21 -2.63 -5.94 4.05
C GLU A 21 -2.39 -4.48 3.61
N LYS A 22 -3.39 -3.81 3.02
CA LYS A 22 -3.30 -2.38 2.68
C LYS A 22 -2.98 -1.53 3.92
N LYS A 23 -3.66 -1.81 5.03
CA LYS A 23 -3.43 -1.09 6.28
C LYS A 23 -2.04 -1.35 6.87
N ALA A 24 -1.58 -2.60 6.84
CA ALA A 24 -0.24 -2.97 7.28
C ALA A 24 0.84 -2.29 6.43
N LEU A 25 0.71 -2.31 5.10
CA LEU A 25 1.65 -1.66 4.20
C LEU A 25 1.66 -0.14 4.35
N ALA A 26 0.48 0.49 4.51
CA ALA A 26 0.40 1.92 4.76
C ALA A 26 1.07 2.31 6.10
N ALA A 27 1.03 1.44 7.11
CA ALA A 27 1.76 1.65 8.35
C ALA A 27 3.28 1.51 8.13
N LEU A 28 3.73 0.48 7.42
CA LEU A 28 5.14 0.27 7.08
C LEU A 28 5.73 1.46 6.33
N VAL A 29 5.00 2.02 5.35
CA VAL A 29 5.44 3.20 4.58
C VAL A 29 5.71 4.40 5.49
N LYS A 30 4.87 4.62 6.51
CA LYS A 30 5.06 5.74 7.47
C LYS A 30 6.26 5.56 8.39
N GLU A 31 6.73 4.34 8.56
CA GLU A 31 7.95 4.03 9.33
C GLU A 31 9.23 4.20 8.50
N LEU A 32 9.11 4.36 7.17
CA LEU A 32 10.26 4.53 6.29
C LEU A 32 10.85 5.93 6.39
N THR A 33 12.17 5.99 6.22
CA THR A 33 12.90 7.23 5.99
C THR A 33 12.70 7.71 4.56
N PHE A 34 13.02 8.98 4.31
CA PHE A 34 12.90 9.55 2.96
C PHE A 34 13.75 8.82 1.92
N GLU A 35 14.96 8.39 2.28
CA GLU A 35 15.83 7.61 1.38
C GLU A 35 15.22 6.24 1.06
N GLU A 36 14.61 5.59 2.04
CA GLU A 36 13.92 4.32 1.82
C GLU A 36 12.67 4.52 0.93
N LEU A 37 11.89 5.57 1.15
CA LEU A 37 10.75 5.90 0.28
C LEU A 37 11.20 6.14 -1.17
N LYS A 38 12.33 6.83 -1.38
CA LYS A 38 12.96 7.02 -2.70
C LYS A 38 13.38 5.70 -3.33
N ASP A 39 13.98 4.80 -2.56
CA ASP A 39 14.42 3.50 -3.06
C ASP A 39 13.23 2.60 -3.42
N VAL A 40 12.18 2.56 -2.59
CA VAL A 40 10.93 1.83 -2.87
C VAL A 40 10.27 2.37 -4.14
N GLN A 41 10.15 3.69 -4.28
CA GLN A 41 9.62 4.35 -5.48
C GLN A 41 10.42 3.93 -6.73
N LYS A 42 11.75 3.97 -6.65
CA LYS A 42 12.65 3.58 -7.74
C LYS A 42 12.51 2.10 -8.10
N ARG A 43 12.39 1.21 -7.10
CA ARG A 43 12.19 -0.25 -7.30
C ARG A 43 10.84 -0.56 -7.93
N LEU A 44 9.80 0.19 -7.57
CA LEU A 44 8.48 0.09 -8.18
C LEU A 44 8.44 0.74 -9.58
N SER A 45 9.52 1.40 -10.02
CA SER A 45 9.61 2.11 -11.30
C SER A 45 8.54 3.19 -11.49
N TYR A 46 8.12 3.85 -10.40
CA TYR A 46 7.21 4.99 -10.45
C TYR A 46 7.98 6.31 -10.41
N SER A 47 7.37 7.37 -10.95
CA SER A 47 7.87 8.74 -10.84
C SER A 47 6.90 9.55 -9.98
N VAL A 48 7.41 10.19 -8.94
CA VAL A 48 6.65 11.16 -8.14
C VAL A 48 7.06 12.56 -8.56
N GLU A 49 6.10 13.35 -9.02
CA GLU A 49 6.30 14.78 -9.24
C GLU A 49 6.13 15.50 -7.90
N ILE A 50 7.25 15.88 -7.28
CA ILE A 50 7.24 16.66 -6.05
C ILE A 50 7.36 18.13 -6.42
N LYS A 51 6.40 18.95 -5.97
CA LYS A 51 6.40 20.38 -6.23
C LYS A 51 7.42 21.10 -5.37
N GLU A 52 8.00 22.16 -5.91
CA GLU A 52 8.98 22.99 -5.19
C GLU A 52 8.33 23.63 -3.94
N GLY A 53 8.90 23.40 -2.77
CA GLY A 53 8.36 23.84 -1.47
C GLY A 53 7.39 22.87 -0.79
N GLU A 54 7.08 21.73 -1.42
CA GLU A 54 6.33 20.64 -0.80
C GLU A 54 7.28 19.75 0.04
N ASP A 55 6.77 19.21 1.14
CA ASP A 55 7.55 18.25 1.96
C ASP A 55 7.74 16.97 1.14
N GLU A 56 8.94 16.79 0.59
CA GLU A 56 9.25 15.66 -0.30
C GLU A 56 8.98 14.31 0.37
N LYS A 57 9.25 14.21 1.68
CA LYS A 57 9.02 12.98 2.43
C LYS A 57 7.53 12.70 2.49
N LYS A 58 6.73 13.68 2.91
CA LYS A 58 5.29 13.53 3.01
C LYS A 58 4.63 13.25 1.66
N ALA A 59 5.09 13.91 0.59
CA ALA A 59 4.61 13.66 -0.77
C ALA A 59 4.87 12.21 -1.21
N MET A 60 6.03 11.65 -0.87
CA MET A 60 6.34 10.25 -1.16
C MET A 60 5.56 9.27 -0.28
N GLU A 61 5.37 9.58 1.01
CA GLU A 61 4.52 8.78 1.89
C GLU A 61 3.09 8.72 1.36
N ASP A 62 2.50 9.88 1.06
CA ASP A 62 1.14 9.99 0.52
C ASP A 62 1.02 9.30 -0.84
N PHE A 63 2.04 9.39 -1.71
CA PHE A 63 2.08 8.69 -2.98
C PHE A 63 2.05 7.16 -2.80
N LEU A 64 2.94 6.59 -1.96
CA LEU A 64 2.99 5.15 -1.75
C LEU A 64 1.74 4.63 -1.01
N VAL A 65 1.22 5.38 -0.04
CA VAL A 65 -0.04 5.06 0.64
C VAL A 65 -1.21 5.12 -0.35
N GLY A 66 -1.23 6.12 -1.24
CA GLY A 66 -2.21 6.23 -2.31
C GLY A 66 -2.13 5.08 -3.30
N LEU A 67 -0.90 4.69 -3.68
CA LEU A 67 -0.63 3.53 -4.51
C LEU A 67 -1.22 2.28 -3.85
N ILE A 68 -0.88 2.00 -2.59
CA ILE A 68 -1.38 0.85 -1.81
C ILE A 68 -2.91 0.83 -1.70
N ASN A 69 -3.51 1.98 -1.41
CA ASN A 69 -4.96 2.10 -1.24
C ASN A 69 -5.76 2.10 -2.54
N GLY A 70 -5.10 2.12 -3.70
CA GLY A 70 -5.74 2.06 -5.00
C GLY A 70 -6.76 0.91 -5.09
N GLU A 71 -7.96 1.21 -5.62
CA GLU A 71 -9.05 0.23 -5.73
C GLU A 71 -8.73 -0.93 -6.69
N GLY A 72 -7.77 -0.75 -7.60
CA GLY A 72 -7.31 -1.79 -8.53
C GLY A 72 -6.27 -2.76 -7.95
N ASN A 73 -5.82 -2.56 -6.70
CA ASN A 73 -4.80 -3.43 -6.11
C ASN A 73 -5.39 -4.73 -5.60
N ASN A 74 -4.83 -5.83 -6.08
CA ASN A 74 -5.05 -7.17 -5.54
C ASN A 74 -3.91 -7.57 -4.58
N LEU A 75 -4.06 -8.73 -3.93
CA LEU A 75 -3.04 -9.28 -3.02
C LEU A 75 -1.65 -9.38 -3.66
N ASN A 76 -1.54 -9.81 -4.92
CA ASN A 76 -0.25 -9.92 -5.61
C ASN A 76 0.44 -8.56 -5.74
N THR A 77 -0.30 -7.49 -6.06
CA THR A 77 0.25 -6.13 -6.13
C THR A 77 0.73 -5.67 -4.76
N LEU A 78 -0.05 -5.93 -3.71
CA LEU A 78 0.32 -5.57 -2.33
C LEU A 78 1.55 -6.35 -1.85
N GLU A 79 1.64 -7.64 -2.16
CA GLU A 79 2.82 -8.46 -1.87
C GLU A 79 4.07 -7.98 -2.63
N ASP A 80 3.94 -7.54 -3.89
CA ASP A 80 5.09 -6.98 -4.62
C ASP A 80 5.57 -5.68 -3.99
N ILE A 81 4.65 -4.79 -3.61
CA ILE A 81 4.97 -3.55 -2.88
C ILE A 81 5.67 -3.87 -1.56
N ARG A 82 5.14 -4.84 -0.80
CA ARG A 82 5.74 -5.30 0.45
C ARG A 82 7.16 -5.78 0.25
N LYS A 83 7.39 -6.64 -0.74
CA LYS A 83 8.73 -7.14 -1.07
C LYS A 83 9.68 -5.99 -1.42
N LYS A 84 9.23 -4.97 -2.16
CA LYS A 84 10.09 -3.80 -2.45
C LYS A 84 10.46 -3.06 -1.16
N ILE A 85 9.49 -2.86 -0.26
CA ILE A 85 9.71 -2.22 1.04
C ILE A 85 10.71 -3.04 1.89
N GLU A 86 10.53 -4.35 2.00
CA GLU A 86 11.43 -5.22 2.78
C GLU A 86 12.85 -5.25 2.19
N LEU A 87 12.98 -5.31 0.86
CA LEU A 87 14.27 -5.21 0.17
C LEU A 87 14.97 -3.87 0.44
N THR A 88 14.21 -2.77 0.53
CA THR A 88 14.77 -1.47 0.85
C THR A 88 15.23 -1.37 2.30
N LYS A 89 14.50 -1.97 3.25
CA LYS A 89 14.91 -2.03 4.66
C LYS A 89 16.11 -2.95 4.92
N GLY A 90 16.63 -3.64 3.90
CA GLY A 90 17.67 -4.65 4.05
C GLY A 90 17.20 -5.88 4.85
N LEU A 91 15.88 -6.11 4.91
CA LEU A 91 15.29 -7.33 5.44
C LEU A 91 15.37 -8.42 4.35
N GLU A 92 16.59 -8.80 3.97
CA GLU A 92 16.81 -10.00 3.16
C GLU A 92 16.67 -11.23 4.07
N THR A 93 15.59 -11.99 3.91
CA THR A 93 15.46 -13.37 4.41
C THR A 93 15.47 -14.35 3.26
#